data_AF-A0A7Z8QKW7-F1
#
_entry.id   AF-A0A7Z8QKW7-F1
#
_cell.length_a   1.000
_cell.length_b   1.000
_cell.length_c   1.000
_cell.angle_alpha   90.00
_cell.angle_beta   90.00
_cell.angle_gamma   90.00
#
_symmetry.space_group_name_H-M   'P 1'
#
loop_
_entity.id
_entity.type
_entity.pdbx_description
1 polymer ?
#
loop_
_entity_poly.entity_id
_entity_poly.type
_entity_poly.pdbx_seq_one_letter_code
_entity_poly.pdbx_strand_id
1 'polypeptide(L)'
;TSFRKNSDSPHYGDEQVNGVAISKNIYNPDWEGFYVNAQYGELSITNPEPIATDTGLVNPVPDEFLITRLAASVSGLAWETQFIRHSNVEQVYDQPVMTEDVLTADEIEELRDNLQVIHAHFKKLYQGDKNFAMDIEFKITETADGSRGSLAIKQARPCGWIKNEYQPGLV
;
A
#
# COMPACT_ATOMS: atom_id res chain seq x y z
N THR A 1 20.24 28.31 16.90
CA THR A 1 18.87 28.80 16.65
C THR A 1 17.95 27.61 16.70
N SER A 2 17.25 27.40 17.81
CA SER A 2 16.32 26.28 17.97
C SER A 2 15.02 26.62 17.27
N PHE A 3 14.67 25.88 16.23
CA PHE A 3 13.30 25.87 15.72
C PHE A 3 12.42 25.21 16.77
N ARG A 4 11.53 25.98 17.39
CA ARG A 4 10.39 25.40 18.11
C ARG A 4 9.48 24.81 17.05
N LYS A 5 9.49 23.48 16.91
CA LYS A 5 8.53 22.73 16.10
C LYS A 5 7.19 22.81 16.85
N ASN A 6 6.18 23.40 16.22
CA ASN A 6 4.84 23.49 16.82
C ASN A 6 4.29 22.08 17.08
N SER A 7 3.62 21.92 18.21
CA SER A 7 3.29 20.65 18.88
C SER A 7 1.97 20.00 18.47
N ASP A 8 1.31 20.49 17.41
CA ASP A 8 -0.14 20.24 17.22
C ASP A 8 -0.46 19.36 16.00
N SER A 9 0.54 18.74 15.36
CA SER A 9 0.34 17.80 14.24
C SER A 9 0.98 16.44 14.54
N PRO A 10 0.28 15.31 14.28
CA PRO A 10 0.88 13.99 14.39
C PRO A 10 1.95 13.82 13.31
N HIS A 11 3.23 13.85 13.73
CA HIS A 11 4.36 13.66 12.84
C HIS A 11 4.71 12.18 12.74
N TYR A 12 4.61 11.61 11.54
CA TYR A 12 4.90 10.20 11.28
C TYR A 12 6.31 9.96 10.69
N GLY A 13 7.15 11.00 10.65
CA GLY A 13 8.43 11.01 9.95
C GLY A 13 8.30 11.77 8.62
N ASP A 14 9.04 11.38 7.59
CA ASP A 14 8.87 11.98 6.24
C ASP A 14 7.66 11.38 5.47
N GLU A 15 7.00 10.40 6.07
CA GLU A 15 6.00 9.53 5.43
C GLU A 15 4.83 9.34 6.39
N GLN A 16 3.59 9.51 5.91
CA GLN A 16 2.36 9.31 6.69
C GLN A 16 1.89 7.86 6.62
N VAL A 17 2.19 7.20 5.49
CA VAL A 17 1.95 5.78 5.25
C VAL A 17 3.09 5.25 4.40
N ASN A 18 3.52 4.02 4.68
CA ASN A 18 4.29 3.19 3.76
C ASN A 18 3.51 1.97 3.33
N GLY A 19 3.70 1.53 2.10
CA GLY A 19 2.99 0.38 1.59
C GLY A 19 3.74 -0.39 0.50
N VAL A 20 3.33 -1.65 0.35
CA VAL A 20 3.71 -2.51 -0.76
C VAL A 20 2.45 -3.00 -1.45
N ALA A 21 2.51 -3.13 -2.77
CA ALA A 21 1.43 -3.64 -3.58
C ALA A 21 1.95 -4.62 -4.63
N ILE A 22 1.19 -5.69 -4.86
CA ILE A 22 1.36 -6.57 -5.99
C ILE A 22 0.29 -6.23 -7.02
N SER A 23 0.70 -5.96 -8.25
CA SER A 23 -0.20 -5.60 -9.34
C SER A 23 -1.00 -6.80 -9.89
N LYS A 24 -1.44 -7.71 -9.02
CA LYS A 24 -2.21 -8.91 -9.34
C LYS A 24 -2.97 -9.37 -8.10
N ASN A 25 -4.16 -9.94 -8.30
CA ASN A 25 -4.89 -10.61 -7.24
C ASN A 25 -4.17 -11.93 -6.89
N ILE A 26 -3.56 -11.98 -5.71
CA ILE A 26 -2.77 -13.14 -5.26
C ILE A 26 -3.62 -14.28 -4.69
N TYR A 27 -4.90 -14.02 -4.38
CA TYR A 27 -5.84 -15.04 -3.88
C TYR A 27 -6.59 -15.71 -5.02
N ASN A 28 -6.95 -14.95 -6.06
CA ASN A 28 -7.55 -15.47 -7.28
C ASN A 28 -6.89 -14.84 -8.52
N PRO A 29 -5.84 -15.50 -9.08
CA PRO A 29 -5.06 -14.99 -10.21
C PRO A 29 -5.83 -14.74 -11.51
N ASP A 30 -7.03 -15.30 -11.66
CA ASP A 30 -7.89 -15.12 -12.83
C ASP A 30 -8.80 -13.89 -12.70
N TRP A 31 -8.88 -13.27 -11.51
CA TRP A 31 -9.63 -12.04 -11.29
C TRP A 31 -8.72 -10.82 -11.37
N GLU A 32 -9.22 -9.77 -12.01
CA GLU A 32 -8.53 -8.48 -12.05
C GLU A 32 -8.51 -7.88 -10.65
N GLY A 33 -7.31 -7.58 -10.14
CA GLY A 33 -7.17 -6.93 -8.85
C GLY A 33 -5.73 -6.78 -8.42
N PHE A 34 -5.56 -6.16 -7.27
CA PHE A 34 -4.30 -5.83 -6.64
C PHE A 34 -4.31 -6.28 -5.19
N TYR A 35 -3.16 -6.72 -4.72
CA TYR A 35 -2.92 -6.98 -3.30
C TYR A 35 -2.14 -5.83 -2.70
N VAL A 36 -2.51 -5.38 -1.51
CA VAL A 36 -1.88 -4.24 -0.84
C VAL A 36 -1.66 -4.58 0.64
N ASN A 37 -0.47 -4.24 1.14
CA ASN A 37 -0.22 -4.03 2.56
C ASN A 37 0.16 -2.57 2.80
N ALA A 38 -0.45 -1.93 3.79
CA ALA A 38 -0.16 -0.55 4.17
C ALA A 38 0.06 -0.43 5.68
N GLN A 39 1.01 0.41 6.08
CA GLN A 39 1.34 0.67 7.47
C GLN A 39 1.52 2.17 7.73
N TYR A 40 1.12 2.63 8.92
CA TYR A 40 1.30 4.01 9.35
C TYR A 40 2.77 4.39 9.49
N GLY A 41 3.08 5.59 9.02
CA GLY A 41 4.41 6.18 9.14
C GLY A 41 5.52 5.31 8.58
N GLU A 42 6.66 5.34 9.26
CA GLU A 42 7.86 4.55 8.92
C GLU A 42 7.88 3.16 9.58
N LEU A 43 6.76 2.71 10.17
CA LEU A 43 6.71 1.38 10.75
C LEU A 43 6.89 0.33 9.64
N SER A 44 7.76 -0.65 9.91
CA SER A 44 8.08 -1.70 8.95
C SER A 44 6.87 -2.59 8.68
N ILE A 45 6.62 -2.92 7.41
CA ILE A 45 5.52 -3.81 7.01
C ILE A 45 5.88 -5.27 7.27
N THR A 46 7.13 -5.66 7.05
CA THR A 46 7.55 -7.08 7.01
C THR A 46 8.00 -7.59 8.37
N ASN A 47 8.73 -6.77 9.11
CA ASN A 47 9.24 -7.09 10.44
C ASN A 47 9.17 -5.83 11.32
N PRO A 48 7.96 -5.45 11.76
CA PRO A 48 7.79 -4.31 12.64
C PRO A 48 8.40 -4.59 14.01
N GLU A 49 9.16 -3.62 14.52
CA GLU A 49 9.57 -3.61 15.92
C GLU A 49 8.35 -3.28 16.81
N PRO A 50 8.28 -3.81 18.04
CA PRO A 50 7.22 -3.45 18.97
C PRO A 50 7.23 -1.95 19.26
N ILE A 51 6.04 -1.32 19.23
CA ILE A 51 5.85 0.09 19.57
C ILE A 51 5.31 0.21 21.01
N ALA A 52 5.74 1.26 21.71
CA ALA A 52 5.22 1.57 23.03
C ALA A 52 3.85 2.28 22.91
N THR A 53 2.91 1.85 23.74
CA THR A 53 1.61 2.47 23.94
C THR A 53 1.32 2.69 25.42
N ASP A 54 0.27 3.46 25.71
CA ASP A 54 -0.22 3.67 27.08
C ASP A 54 -0.58 2.36 27.80
N THR A 55 -0.87 1.29 27.04
CA THR A 55 -1.27 -0.02 27.56
C THR A 55 -0.16 -1.07 27.52
N GLY A 56 1.01 -0.76 26.94
CA GLY A 56 2.17 -1.66 26.90
C GLY A 56 2.88 -1.66 25.56
N LEU A 57 3.62 -2.74 25.27
CA LEU A 57 4.22 -2.94 23.95
C LEU A 57 3.21 -3.61 23.02
N VAL A 58 3.03 -3.06 21.83
CA VAL A 58 2.20 -3.60 20.76
C VAL A 58 3.09 -3.99 19.60
N ASN A 59 2.86 -5.17 19.02
CA ASN A 59 3.46 -5.53 17.73
C ASN A 59 2.57 -4.95 16.62
N PRO A 60 3.07 -3.99 15.82
CA PRO A 60 2.29 -3.39 14.74
C PRO A 60 1.85 -4.44 13.72
N VAL A 61 0.60 -4.34 13.31
CA VAL A 61 0.00 -5.12 12.24
C VAL A 61 -0.43 -4.14 11.14
N PRO A 62 -0.07 -4.37 9.87
CA PRO A 62 -0.52 -3.52 8.76
C PRO A 62 -1.95 -3.86 8.35
N ASP A 63 -2.59 -2.92 7.66
CA ASP A 63 -3.73 -3.23 6.81
C ASP A 63 -3.29 -4.16 5.70
N GLU A 64 -4.10 -5.16 5.41
CA GLU A 64 -3.94 -6.11 4.31
C GLU A 64 -5.27 -6.21 3.56
N PHE A 65 -5.28 -5.88 2.27
CA PHE A 65 -6.52 -5.85 1.50
C PHE A 65 -6.31 -6.12 0.01
N LEU A 66 -7.42 -6.42 -0.66
CA LEU A 66 -7.51 -6.49 -2.12
C LEU A 66 -8.27 -5.30 -2.66
N ILE A 67 -7.80 -4.76 -3.79
CA ILE A 67 -8.59 -3.89 -4.66
C ILE A 67 -8.93 -4.72 -5.89
N THR A 68 -10.16 -5.19 -6.01
CA THR A 68 -10.53 -6.21 -7.01
C THR A 68 -11.79 -5.81 -7.78
N ARG A 69 -11.85 -6.19 -9.06
CA ARG A 69 -12.99 -5.89 -9.92
C ARG A 69 -13.99 -7.04 -9.87
N LEU A 70 -15.15 -6.82 -9.26
CA LEU A 70 -16.17 -7.85 -9.00
C LEU A 70 -17.48 -7.54 -9.71
N ALA A 71 -18.35 -8.55 -9.81
CA ALA A 71 -19.67 -8.40 -10.37
C ALA A 71 -20.54 -7.46 -9.51
N ALA A 72 -21.06 -6.40 -10.13
CA ALA A 72 -21.92 -5.43 -9.49
C ALA A 72 -23.36 -5.56 -10.01
N SER A 73 -24.34 -5.47 -9.10
CA SER A 73 -25.77 -5.68 -9.41
C SER A 73 -26.35 -4.72 -10.44
N VAL A 74 -25.72 -3.56 -10.66
CA VAL A 74 -26.24 -2.48 -11.51
C VAL A 74 -25.37 -2.12 -12.71
N SER A 75 -24.08 -2.46 -12.72
CA SER A 75 -23.14 -1.99 -13.78
C SER A 75 -22.25 -3.09 -14.39
N GLY A 76 -22.58 -4.36 -14.15
CA GLY A 76 -21.79 -5.49 -14.65
C GLY A 76 -20.57 -5.74 -13.77
N LEU A 77 -19.61 -4.81 -13.73
CA LEU A 77 -18.41 -4.91 -12.90
C LEU A 77 -18.12 -3.58 -12.16
N ALA A 78 -17.68 -3.66 -10.91
CA ALA A 78 -17.23 -2.52 -10.09
C ALA A 78 -15.95 -2.85 -9.33
N TRP A 79 -15.19 -1.81 -8.98
CA TRP A 79 -14.03 -1.94 -8.09
C TRP A 79 -14.50 -2.00 -6.65
N GLU A 80 -13.98 -2.99 -5.92
CA GLU A 80 -14.30 -3.22 -4.52
C GLU A 80 -13.01 -3.36 -3.72
N THR A 81 -13.00 -2.80 -2.51
CA THR A 81 -11.94 -3.00 -1.53
C THR A 81 -12.36 -4.08 -0.56
N GLN A 82 -11.56 -5.14 -0.42
CA GLN A 82 -11.81 -6.25 0.49
C GLN A 82 -10.68 -6.35 1.50
N PHE A 83 -10.92 -5.92 2.73
CA PHE A 83 -9.99 -6.08 3.83
C PHE A 83 -9.91 -7.56 4.26
N ILE A 84 -8.68 -8.06 4.32
CA ILE A 84 -8.33 -9.37 4.87
C ILE A 84 -7.98 -9.21 6.35
N ARG A 85 -7.31 -8.09 6.67
CA ARG A 85 -6.93 -7.72 8.03
C ARG A 85 -6.85 -6.19 8.13
N HIS A 86 -7.33 -5.64 9.24
CA HIS A 86 -7.11 -4.24 9.61
C HIS A 86 -5.93 -4.12 10.57
N SER A 87 -5.31 -2.94 10.57
CA SER A 87 -4.25 -2.55 11.48
C SER A 87 -4.73 -2.56 12.93
N ASN A 88 -3.80 -2.83 13.84
CA ASN A 88 -4.00 -2.70 15.29
C ASN A 88 -3.30 -1.47 15.88
N VAL A 89 -2.77 -0.58 15.04
CA VAL A 89 -2.00 0.58 15.46
C VAL A 89 -2.96 1.72 15.78
N GLU A 90 -3.09 2.05 17.06
CA GLU A 90 -3.92 3.15 17.54
C GLU A 90 -3.15 4.47 17.67
N GLN A 91 -1.81 4.39 17.75
CA GLN A 91 -0.94 5.55 17.86
C GLN A 91 0.43 5.29 17.24
N VAL A 92 1.07 6.35 16.74
CA VAL A 92 2.45 6.34 16.24
C VAL A 92 3.17 7.58 16.78
N TYR A 93 4.39 7.40 17.29
CA TYR A 93 5.19 8.46 17.93
C TYR A 93 4.40 9.27 18.98
N ASP A 94 3.71 8.58 19.87
CA ASP A 94 2.91 9.14 20.96
C ASP A 94 1.74 10.03 20.50
N GLN A 95 1.28 9.85 19.25
CA GLN A 95 0.13 10.56 18.69
C GLN A 95 -0.89 9.57 18.15
N PRO A 96 -2.20 9.79 18.40
CA PRO A 96 -3.24 8.89 17.90
C PRO A 96 -3.26 8.90 16.37
N VAL A 97 -3.59 7.75 15.77
CA VAL A 97 -3.93 7.70 14.35
C VAL A 97 -5.27 8.39 14.10
N MET A 98 -5.36 9.09 12.97
CA MET A 98 -6.51 9.96 12.67
C MET A 98 -7.45 9.40 11.61
N THR A 99 -7.15 8.20 11.09
CA THR A 99 -7.92 7.52 10.06
C THR A 99 -8.43 6.19 10.59
N GLU A 100 -9.57 5.74 10.05
CA GLU A 100 -10.15 4.43 10.38
C GLU A 100 -9.27 3.29 9.85
N ASP A 101 -8.92 3.38 8.57
CA ASP A 101 -7.96 2.52 7.89
C ASP A 101 -6.65 3.28 7.64
N VAL A 102 -5.55 2.56 7.38
CA VAL A 102 -4.23 3.16 7.12
C VAL A 102 -4.25 4.10 5.92
N LEU A 103 -4.96 3.71 4.87
CA LEU A 103 -5.24 4.53 3.69
C LEU A 103 -6.70 4.97 3.70
N THR A 104 -6.96 6.20 3.30
CA THR A 104 -8.32 6.69 3.08
C THR A 104 -8.91 6.10 1.80
N ALA A 105 -10.24 6.18 1.64
CA ALA A 105 -10.90 5.67 0.43
C ALA A 105 -10.38 6.34 -0.86
N ASP A 106 -10.15 7.66 -0.81
CA ASP A 106 -9.62 8.43 -1.94
C ASP A 106 -8.17 8.01 -2.28
N GLU A 107 -7.35 7.74 -1.27
CA GLU A 107 -5.98 7.25 -1.48
C GLU A 107 -5.94 5.82 -2.03
N ILE A 108 -6.89 4.96 -1.63
CA ILE A 108 -7.04 3.61 -2.20
C ILE A 108 -7.42 3.70 -3.68
N GLU A 109 -8.32 4.62 -4.03
CA GLU A 109 -8.69 4.91 -5.43
C GLU A 109 -7.50 5.46 -6.23
N GLU A 110 -6.76 6.44 -5.71
CA GLU A 110 -5.56 6.97 -6.36
C GLU A 110 -4.49 5.89 -6.55
N LEU A 111 -4.27 5.05 -5.54
CA LEU A 111 -3.34 3.93 -5.60
C LEU A 111 -3.77 2.94 -6.68
N ARG A 112 -5.05 2.53 -6.71
CA ARG A 112 -5.60 1.62 -7.74
C ARG A 112 -5.28 2.11 -9.15
N ASP A 113 -5.57 3.37 -9.43
CA ASP A 113 -5.40 3.96 -10.76
C ASP A 113 -3.90 3.98 -11.16
N ASN A 114 -3.01 4.32 -10.21
CA ASN A 114 -1.57 4.24 -10.42
C ASN A 114 -1.08 2.80 -10.66
N LEU A 115 -1.57 1.83 -9.88
CA LEU A 115 -1.22 0.41 -10.05
C LEU A 115 -1.66 -0.12 -11.42
N GLN A 116 -2.82 0.28 -11.93
CA GLN A 116 -3.27 -0.05 -13.28
C GLN A 116 -2.31 0.49 -14.35
N VAL A 117 -1.93 1.77 -14.25
CA VAL A 117 -1.01 2.41 -15.20
C VAL A 117 0.34 1.71 -15.21
N ILE A 118 0.91 1.46 -14.02
CA ILE A 118 2.20 0.76 -13.87
C ILE A 118 2.11 -0.66 -14.45
N HIS A 119 1.08 -1.42 -14.09
CA HIS A 119 0.88 -2.78 -14.59
C HIS A 119 0.82 -2.80 -16.12
N ALA A 120 -0.05 -1.97 -16.73
CA ALA A 120 -0.25 -1.96 -18.17
C ALA A 120 1.03 -1.55 -18.91
N HIS A 121 1.75 -0.55 -18.41
CA HIS A 121 3.01 -0.09 -18.99
C HIS A 121 4.06 -1.21 -19.00
N PHE A 122 4.35 -1.81 -17.84
CA PHE A 122 5.42 -2.80 -17.74
C PHE A 122 5.03 -4.16 -18.32
N LYS A 123 3.75 -4.56 -18.27
CA LYS A 123 3.30 -5.77 -18.95
C LYS A 123 3.57 -5.70 -20.45
N LYS A 124 3.32 -4.54 -21.07
CA LYS A 124 3.65 -4.32 -22.48
C LYS A 124 5.16 -4.36 -22.71
N LEU A 125 5.94 -3.69 -21.87
CA LEU A 125 7.41 -3.61 -22.02
C LEU A 125 8.09 -4.98 -21.90
N TYR A 126 7.69 -5.79 -20.92
CA TYR A 126 8.24 -7.12 -20.66
C TYR A 126 7.55 -8.23 -21.45
N GLN A 127 6.58 -7.90 -22.30
CA GLN A 127 5.75 -8.88 -23.03
C GLN A 127 5.12 -9.90 -22.07
N GLY A 128 4.68 -9.41 -20.90
CA GLY A 128 4.15 -10.21 -19.81
C GLY A 128 2.86 -10.93 -20.21
N ASP A 129 2.74 -12.17 -19.80
CA ASP A 129 1.56 -13.01 -20.03
C ASP A 129 0.42 -12.69 -19.05
N LYS A 130 -0.54 -13.61 -18.89
CA LYS A 130 -1.61 -13.47 -17.89
C LYS A 130 -1.12 -13.55 -16.44
N ASN A 131 0.08 -14.09 -16.21
CA ASN A 131 0.69 -14.26 -14.89
C ASN A 131 1.59 -13.10 -14.49
N PHE A 132 1.96 -12.24 -15.44
CA PHE A 132 2.73 -11.03 -15.18
C PHE A 132 2.17 -10.21 -14.02
N ALA A 133 3.07 -9.77 -13.13
CA ALA A 133 2.78 -8.84 -12.05
C ALA A 133 4.02 -7.99 -11.74
N MET A 134 3.77 -6.84 -11.16
CA MET A 134 4.75 -5.92 -10.59
C MET A 134 4.65 -5.97 -9.07
N ASP A 135 5.81 -5.86 -8.43
CA ASP A 135 5.98 -5.60 -7.00
C ASP A 135 6.34 -4.12 -6.85
N ILE A 136 5.52 -3.37 -6.10
CA ILE A 136 5.48 -1.92 -6.09
C ILE A 136 5.54 -1.42 -4.65
N GLU A 137 6.45 -0.50 -4.37
CA GLU A 137 6.57 0.19 -3.08
C GLU A 137 6.04 1.62 -3.24
N PHE A 138 5.22 2.07 -2.29
CA PHE A 138 4.61 3.39 -2.31
C PHE A 138 4.58 4.02 -0.93
N LYS A 139 4.23 5.31 -0.89
CA LYS A 139 3.98 6.05 0.35
C LYS A 139 2.94 7.15 0.17
N ILE A 140 2.33 7.56 1.27
CA ILE A 140 1.69 8.88 1.38
C ILE A 140 2.72 9.81 2.04
N THR A 141 3.03 10.92 1.37
CA THR A 141 4.02 11.90 1.86
C THR A 141 3.49 12.68 3.05
N GLU A 142 4.38 13.21 3.89
CA GLU A 142 4.04 14.23 4.89
C GLU A 142 4.17 15.63 4.27
N THR A 143 3.22 16.52 4.53
CA THR A 143 3.33 17.94 4.13
C THR A 143 4.10 18.74 5.19
N ALA A 144 4.44 20.00 4.89
CA ALA A 144 5.21 20.85 5.80
C ALA A 144 4.53 21.10 7.16
N ASP A 145 3.20 20.95 7.25
CA ASP A 145 2.43 21.11 8.50
C ASP A 145 2.17 19.78 9.22
N GLY A 146 2.74 18.66 8.74
CA GLY A 146 2.54 17.35 9.35
C GLY A 146 1.25 16.65 8.92
N SER A 147 0.51 17.19 7.96
CA SER A 147 -0.67 16.52 7.38
C SER A 147 -0.31 15.55 6.25
N ARG A 148 -1.30 14.75 5.84
CA ARG A 148 -1.22 13.83 4.70
C ARG A 148 -1.04 14.59 3.40
N GLY A 149 -0.02 14.23 2.64
CA GLY A 149 0.32 14.75 1.33
C GLY A 149 -0.13 13.84 0.20
N SER A 150 0.65 13.79 -0.87
CA SER A 150 0.36 13.01 -2.08
C SER A 150 0.90 11.58 -2.02
N LEU A 151 0.28 10.69 -2.79
CA LEU A 151 0.82 9.38 -3.13
C LEU A 151 2.13 9.51 -3.93
N ALA A 152 3.15 8.74 -3.56
CA ALA A 152 4.40 8.63 -4.29
C ALA A 152 4.81 7.17 -4.45
N ILE A 153 5.20 6.77 -5.67
CA ILE A 153 5.76 5.45 -5.96
C ILE A 153 7.27 5.49 -5.73
N LYS A 154 7.76 4.67 -4.81
CA LYS A 154 9.18 4.59 -4.41
C LYS A 154 9.94 3.64 -5.34
N GLN A 155 9.32 2.50 -5.68
CA GLN A 155 9.92 1.46 -6.51
C GLN A 155 8.82 0.70 -7.26
N ALA A 156 9.14 0.23 -8.47
CA ALA A 156 8.32 -0.74 -9.19
C ALA A 156 9.23 -1.71 -9.95
N ARG A 157 9.09 -3.02 -9.69
CA ARG A 157 9.89 -4.07 -10.32
C ARG A 157 9.04 -5.27 -10.72
N PRO A 158 9.44 -6.07 -11.72
CA PRO A 158 8.77 -7.34 -11.99
C PRO A 158 8.71 -8.22 -10.73
N CYS A 159 7.54 -8.77 -10.43
CA CYS A 159 7.34 -9.62 -9.29
C CYS A 159 8.04 -10.97 -9.50
N GLY A 160 9.03 -11.29 -8.67
CA GLY A 160 9.76 -12.57 -8.75
C GLY A 160 9.01 -13.77 -8.19
N TRP A 161 7.92 -13.55 -7.45
CA TRP A 161 7.17 -14.58 -6.72
C TRP A 161 6.13 -15.29 -7.59
N ILE A 162 5.57 -14.58 -8.57
CA ILE A 162 4.66 -15.16 -9.55
C ILE A 162 5.52 -15.69 -10.68
N LYS A 163 5.81 -17.00 -10.65
CA LYS A 163 6.65 -17.63 -11.68
C LYS A 163 6.02 -17.44 -13.05
N ASN A 164 6.66 -16.62 -13.88
CA ASN A 164 6.52 -16.69 -15.32
C ASN A 164 7.09 -18.06 -15.75
N GLU A 165 6.24 -19.05 -15.98
CA GLU A 165 6.64 -20.18 -16.80
C GLU A 165 6.78 -19.68 -18.24
N TYR A 166 7.94 -19.06 -18.53
CA TYR A 166 8.73 -19.12 -19.77
C TYR A 166 9.67 -17.90 -19.88
N GLN A 167 10.98 -18.14 -19.86
CA GLN A 167 12.02 -17.17 -20.23
C GLN A 167 12.97 -17.86 -21.23
N PRO A 168 12.70 -17.81 -22.55
CA PRO A 168 13.69 -18.23 -23.54
C PRO A 168 14.63 -17.04 -23.82
N GLY A 169 15.93 -17.20 -23.52
CA GLY A 169 16.98 -16.59 -24.36
C GLY A 169 17.62 -15.28 -23.90
N LEU A 170 17.95 -15.11 -22.62
CA LEU A 170 19.03 -14.18 -22.22
C LEU A 170 20.33 -14.96 -21.95
N VAL A 171 21.07 -15.23 -23.04
CA VAL A 171 22.55 -15.31 -23.13
C VAL A 171 22.95 -14.99 -24.56
#